data_AF-A0A819P9M1-F1
#
_entry.id   AF-A0A819P9M1-F1
#
_cell.length_a   1.000
_cell.length_b   1.000
_cell.length_c   1.000
_cell.angle_alpha   90.00
_cell.angle_beta   90.00
_cell.angle_gamma   90.00
#
_symmetry.space_group_name_H-M   'P 1'
#
loop_
_entity.id
_entity.type
_entity.pdbx_description
1 polymer ?
#
loop_
_entity_poly.entity_id
_entity_poly.type
_entity_poly.pdbx_seq_one_letter_code
_entity_poly.pdbx_strand_id
1 'polypeptide(L)'
;MASPIEMIQKASAPDEYIWEYQACADPWDTTQIAEWTPYPDDTSSAIEKAYKRGAEETFINEIYRIDLKHFVQQHIDDRSRQRPIRRQHRFPSHISSDVETRNECRRRERLSFPLGLVSSRNTSVDTNFHGSSFITDWLLEFTKGKLKVTFDSIFPVLVQGLKHEGQTEPENILHEIVQSLNVVNDETFGKKDKKRIEKLQDCCVKLYTKDCYIYRVVNTALRDDDRTKLDTLGPYCYLVYNSIGRRLKDYLSIRHRLRQAVHPTESQSMIVYRGDHISREIIEEYRQAAGNNNQYFKWLSFVSTSLSRDVAESFGCNVLYIIELQRHLTNDQFTNLRRNSFIEDEEEIVLRPGMRFRVDKVEFDDLTGRQLVYIKIVPSYVFNLR
;
A
#
# COMPACT_ATOMS: atom_id res chain seq x y z
N MET A 1 -12.71 -41.51 -23.45
CA MET A 1 -13.24 -40.42 -22.58
C MET A 1 -12.05 -39.79 -21.89
N ALA A 2 -11.62 -38.61 -22.34
CA ALA A 2 -10.45 -37.92 -21.82
C ALA A 2 -10.86 -36.94 -20.71
N SER A 3 -10.12 -36.95 -19.60
CA SER A 3 -10.34 -36.12 -18.42
C SER A 3 -10.05 -34.64 -18.73
N PRO A 4 -10.79 -33.67 -18.16
CA PRO A 4 -10.48 -32.26 -18.33
C PRO A 4 -9.23 -31.94 -17.50
N ILE A 5 -8.15 -31.55 -18.18
CA ILE A 5 -6.96 -30.97 -17.56
C ILE A 5 -7.28 -29.50 -17.31
N GLU A 6 -7.48 -29.13 -16.05
CA GLU A 6 -7.55 -27.72 -15.64
C GLU A 6 -6.20 -27.04 -15.92
N MET A 7 -6.19 -26.14 -16.89
CA MET A 7 -5.06 -25.25 -17.14
C MET A 7 -4.98 -24.22 -16.02
N ILE A 8 -4.10 -24.47 -15.04
CA ILE A 8 -3.70 -23.47 -14.05
C ILE A 8 -2.92 -22.36 -14.78
N GLN A 9 -3.55 -21.20 -14.93
CA GLN A 9 -2.91 -20.00 -15.47
C GLN A 9 -1.87 -19.47 -14.47
N LYS A 10 -0.58 -19.50 -14.83
CA LYS A 10 0.49 -18.83 -14.07
C LYS A 10 0.15 -17.34 -13.91
N ALA A 11 0.30 -16.79 -12.69
CA ALA A 11 0.28 -15.34 -12.50
C ALA A 11 1.38 -14.71 -13.36
N SER A 12 0.97 -13.80 -14.25
CA SER A 12 1.91 -12.96 -14.99
C SER A 12 2.49 -11.91 -14.04
N ALA A 13 3.78 -11.58 -14.21
CA ALA A 13 4.36 -10.40 -13.58
C ALA A 13 3.48 -9.16 -13.88
N PRO A 14 3.40 -8.21 -12.94
CA PRO A 14 2.64 -6.98 -13.14
C PRO A 14 3.12 -6.26 -14.40
N ASP A 15 2.17 -5.71 -15.13
CA ASP A 15 2.43 -5.14 -16.44
C ASP A 15 3.29 -3.88 -16.32
N GLU A 16 4.40 -3.87 -17.07
CA GLU A 16 5.36 -2.75 -17.17
C GLU A 16 4.71 -1.44 -17.69
N TYR A 17 3.53 -1.59 -18.29
CA TYR A 17 2.80 -0.53 -18.94
C TYR A 17 1.49 -0.27 -18.22
N ILE A 18 1.11 1.00 -18.21
CA ILE A 18 -0.22 1.44 -17.81
C ILE A 18 -0.94 1.98 -19.04
N TRP A 19 -2.19 1.59 -19.17
CA TRP A 19 -3.08 2.16 -20.15
C TRP A 19 -3.77 3.38 -19.57
N GLU A 20 -3.83 4.43 -20.35
CA GLU A 20 -4.51 5.68 -20.02
C GLU A 20 -5.51 5.99 -21.12
N TYR A 21 -6.60 6.66 -20.76
CA TYR A 21 -7.56 7.22 -21.69
C TYR A 21 -7.60 8.73 -21.54
N GLN A 22 -7.91 9.40 -22.63
CA GLN A 22 -8.08 10.84 -22.60
C GLN A 22 -9.45 11.17 -21.99
N ALA A 23 -9.45 11.65 -20.74
CA ALA A 23 -10.63 12.14 -20.07
C ALA A 23 -10.89 13.59 -20.52
N CYS A 24 -12.01 13.79 -21.20
CA CYS A 24 -12.57 15.10 -21.44
C CYS A 24 -14.03 15.07 -20.97
N ALA A 25 -14.50 16.11 -20.28
CA ALA A 25 -15.90 16.19 -19.86
C ALA A 25 -16.82 16.20 -21.09
N ASP A 26 -16.33 16.79 -22.18
CA ASP A 26 -16.86 16.66 -23.52
C ASP A 26 -15.71 16.29 -24.48
N PRO A 27 -15.65 15.05 -25.01
CA PRO A 27 -14.60 14.64 -25.96
C PRO A 27 -14.60 15.45 -27.27
N TRP A 28 -15.60 16.30 -27.49
CA TRP A 28 -15.74 17.17 -28.65
C TRP A 28 -15.38 18.63 -28.38
N ASP A 29 -15.15 19.00 -27.12
CA ASP A 29 -14.75 20.36 -26.76
C ASP A 29 -13.24 20.53 -26.90
N THR A 30 -12.81 21.06 -28.05
CA THR A 30 -11.40 21.33 -28.35
C THR A 30 -10.78 22.41 -27.48
N THR A 31 -11.57 23.13 -26.68
CA THR A 31 -11.07 24.18 -25.79
C THR A 31 -10.62 23.65 -24.43
N GLN A 32 -11.01 22.43 -24.07
CA GLN A 32 -10.57 21.79 -22.84
C GLN A 32 -9.21 21.13 -23.02
N ILE A 33 -8.32 21.34 -22.04
CA ILE A 33 -7.05 20.64 -21.97
C ILE A 33 -7.36 19.19 -21.67
N ALA A 34 -7.15 18.33 -22.66
CA ALA A 34 -7.46 16.93 -22.57
C ALA A 34 -6.48 16.23 -21.62
N GLU A 35 -6.99 15.72 -20.50
CA GLU A 35 -6.21 15.10 -19.43
C GLU A 35 -6.14 13.58 -19.65
N TRP A 36 -4.98 12.98 -19.40
CA TRP A 36 -4.84 11.52 -19.49
C TRP A 36 -5.11 10.91 -18.13
N THR A 37 -6.10 10.03 -18.07
CA THR A 37 -6.51 9.32 -16.87
C THR A 37 -6.18 7.85 -17.02
N PRO A 38 -5.47 7.24 -16.07
CA PRO A 38 -5.16 5.83 -16.16
C PRO A 38 -6.40 4.96 -15.92
N TYR A 39 -6.42 3.79 -16.56
CA TYR A 39 -7.40 2.77 -16.24
C TYR A 39 -7.14 2.16 -14.85
N PRO A 40 -8.18 1.66 -14.17
CA PRO A 40 -8.01 0.79 -13.01
C PRO A 40 -7.06 -0.37 -13.31
N ASP A 41 -6.32 -0.86 -12.31
CA ASP A 41 -5.23 -1.82 -12.53
C ASP A 41 -5.68 -3.14 -13.17
N ASP A 42 -6.84 -3.65 -12.77
CA ASP A 42 -7.45 -4.86 -13.34
C ASP A 42 -7.78 -4.67 -14.83
N THR A 43 -8.37 -3.53 -15.16
CA THR A 43 -8.72 -3.11 -16.51
C THR A 43 -7.47 -2.89 -17.36
N SER A 44 -6.49 -2.15 -16.84
CA SER A 44 -5.20 -1.89 -17.48
C SER A 44 -4.46 -3.21 -17.79
N SER A 45 -4.46 -4.16 -16.84
CA SER A 45 -3.86 -5.48 -17.07
C SER A 45 -4.64 -6.32 -18.08
N ALA A 46 -5.97 -6.24 -18.09
CA ALA A 46 -6.80 -6.90 -19.11
C ALA A 46 -6.48 -6.35 -20.51
N ILE A 47 -6.38 -5.02 -20.65
CA ILE A 47 -6.01 -4.35 -21.90
C ILE A 47 -4.60 -4.76 -22.34
N GLU A 48 -3.62 -4.74 -21.43
CA GLU A 48 -2.25 -5.11 -21.76
C GLU A 48 -2.14 -6.59 -22.16
N LYS A 49 -2.87 -7.50 -21.50
CA LYS A 49 -2.92 -8.92 -21.90
C LYS A 49 -3.49 -9.10 -23.30
N ALA A 50 -4.55 -8.37 -23.65
CA ALA A 50 -5.14 -8.41 -24.99
C ALA A 50 -4.15 -7.87 -26.04
N TYR A 51 -3.51 -6.75 -25.74
CA TYR A 51 -2.49 -6.13 -26.60
C TYR A 51 -1.28 -7.05 -26.85
N LYS A 52 -0.71 -7.65 -25.79
CA LYS A 52 0.41 -8.61 -25.90
C LYS A 52 0.07 -9.86 -26.71
N ARG A 53 -1.21 -10.23 -26.79
CA ARG A 53 -1.71 -11.34 -27.62
C ARG A 53 -1.98 -10.96 -29.07
N GLY A 54 -1.80 -9.68 -29.43
CA GLY A 54 -2.12 -9.17 -30.76
C GLY A 54 -3.62 -9.11 -31.05
N ALA A 55 -4.47 -8.99 -30.02
CA ALA A 55 -5.90 -8.81 -30.22
C ALA A 55 -6.17 -7.45 -30.89
N GLU A 56 -7.11 -7.39 -31.82
CA GLU A 56 -7.54 -6.12 -32.45
C GLU A 56 -8.45 -5.31 -31.51
N GLU A 57 -9.24 -5.98 -30.68
CA GLU A 57 -10.12 -5.34 -29.70
C GLU A 57 -10.19 -6.11 -28.36
N THR A 58 -10.61 -5.43 -27.30
CA THR A 58 -10.95 -6.03 -26.00
C THR A 58 -12.08 -5.26 -25.32
N PHE A 59 -12.90 -5.95 -24.53
CA PHE A 59 -13.98 -5.33 -23.77
C PHE A 59 -13.46 -4.89 -22.40
N ILE A 60 -13.80 -3.67 -21.98
CA ILE A 60 -13.54 -3.20 -20.61
C ILE A 60 -14.71 -3.61 -19.72
N ASN A 61 -15.93 -3.32 -20.18
CA ASN A 61 -17.18 -3.62 -19.49
C ASN A 61 -18.32 -3.71 -20.51
N GLU A 62 -19.57 -3.80 -20.04
CA GLU A 62 -20.77 -3.88 -20.89
C GLU A 62 -21.03 -2.60 -21.72
N ILE A 63 -20.32 -1.52 -21.45
CA ILE A 63 -20.56 -0.19 -22.05
C ILE A 63 -19.45 0.15 -23.06
N TYR A 64 -18.21 -0.23 -22.77
CA TYR A 64 -17.03 0.19 -23.52
C TYR A 64 -16.18 -0.98 -24.00
N ARG A 65 -15.70 -0.83 -25.23
CA ARG A 65 -14.66 -1.66 -25.84
C ARG A 65 -13.46 -0.82 -26.25
N ILE A 66 -12.31 -1.46 -26.36
CA ILE A 66 -11.04 -0.87 -26.78
C ILE A 66 -10.68 -1.42 -28.15
N ASP A 67 -10.49 -0.52 -29.10
CA ASP A 67 -9.86 -0.79 -30.38
C ASP A 67 -8.35 -0.59 -30.20
N LEU A 68 -7.62 -1.70 -30.07
CA LEU A 68 -6.18 -1.73 -29.84
C LEU A 68 -5.38 -1.38 -31.09
N LYS A 69 -5.98 -1.54 -32.27
CA LYS A 69 -5.35 -1.20 -33.56
C LYS A 69 -5.28 0.31 -33.75
N HIS A 70 -6.35 1.01 -33.38
CA HIS A 70 -6.44 2.47 -33.53
C HIS A 70 -6.13 3.22 -32.22
N PHE A 71 -5.93 2.52 -31.10
CA PHE A 71 -5.73 3.10 -29.79
C PHE A 71 -6.89 4.03 -29.38
N VAL A 72 -8.11 3.48 -29.42
CA VAL A 72 -9.34 4.22 -29.09
C VAL A 72 -10.25 3.38 -28.19
N GLN A 73 -10.84 4.00 -27.17
CA GLN A 73 -11.99 3.44 -26.44
C GLN A 73 -13.28 3.88 -27.14
N GLN A 74 -14.19 2.94 -27.42
CA GLN A 74 -15.47 3.19 -28.08
C GLN A 74 -16.63 2.74 -27.18
N HIS A 75 -17.72 3.51 -27.17
CA HIS A 75 -19.00 3.05 -26.62
C HIS A 75 -19.61 1.98 -27.54
N ILE A 76 -20.12 0.90 -26.97
CA ILE A 76 -20.62 -0.25 -27.74
C ILE A 76 -21.86 0.14 -28.55
N ASP A 77 -22.80 0.85 -27.93
CA ASP A 77 -24.05 1.27 -28.59
C ASP A 77 -23.94 2.55 -29.43
N ASP A 78 -22.85 3.32 -29.29
CA ASP A 78 -22.70 4.61 -29.96
C ASP A 78 -21.26 4.80 -30.46
N ARG A 79 -21.04 4.45 -31.73
CA ARG A 79 -19.73 4.54 -32.38
C ARG A 79 -19.18 5.95 -32.47
N SER A 80 -20.03 6.98 -32.36
CA SER A 80 -19.55 8.36 -32.34
C SER A 80 -18.81 8.63 -31.04
N ARG A 81 -19.26 8.06 -29.91
CA ARG A 81 -18.66 8.28 -28.58
C ARG A 81 -17.38 7.47 -28.43
N GLN A 82 -16.28 8.09 -28.81
CA GLN A 82 -14.95 7.51 -28.74
C GLN A 82 -13.96 8.47 -28.07
N ARG A 83 -12.93 7.91 -27.43
CA ARG A 83 -11.82 8.69 -26.86
C ARG A 83 -10.48 8.01 -27.08
N PRO A 84 -9.40 8.76 -27.36
CA PRO A 84 -8.06 8.20 -27.49
C PRO A 84 -7.63 7.48 -26.22
N ILE A 85 -6.85 6.42 -26.41
CA ILE A 85 -6.11 5.75 -25.34
C ILE A 85 -4.63 5.77 -25.68
N ARG A 86 -3.79 5.60 -24.67
CA ARG A 86 -2.36 5.40 -24.89
C ARG A 86 -1.81 4.38 -23.93
N ARG A 87 -0.75 3.72 -24.39
CA ARG A 87 0.05 2.81 -23.59
C ARG A 87 1.26 3.58 -23.10
N GLN A 88 1.32 3.86 -21.81
CA GLN A 88 2.41 4.58 -21.19
C GLN A 88 3.27 3.60 -20.40
N HIS A 89 4.59 3.73 -20.54
CA HIS A 89 5.49 3.04 -19.63
C HIS A 89 5.23 3.59 -18.23
N ARG A 90 5.01 2.74 -17.22
CA ARG A 90 4.72 3.25 -15.86
C ARG A 90 5.86 4.15 -15.35
N PHE A 91 7.07 4.01 -15.89
CA PHE A 91 8.26 4.78 -15.51
C PHE A 91 9.15 5.09 -16.72
N PRO A 92 9.70 6.30 -16.88
CA PRO A 92 10.62 6.62 -17.98
C PRO A 92 11.87 5.74 -17.93
N SER A 93 12.25 5.14 -19.05
CA SER A 93 13.36 4.18 -19.21
C SER A 93 14.78 4.77 -19.03
N HIS A 94 14.92 5.95 -18.42
CA HIS A 94 16.19 6.67 -18.31
C HIS A 94 17.03 6.35 -17.06
N ILE A 95 16.58 5.45 -16.17
CA ILE A 95 17.40 5.03 -15.02
C ILE A 95 18.22 3.80 -15.41
N SER A 96 19.44 4.03 -15.90
CA SER A 96 20.42 3.00 -16.22
C SER A 96 21.25 2.61 -14.99
N SER A 97 21.18 1.35 -14.56
CA SER A 97 22.32 0.46 -14.22
C SER A 97 21.92 -0.68 -13.25
N ASP A 98 22.64 -1.80 -13.38
CA ASP A 98 22.18 -3.20 -13.28
C ASP A 98 21.99 -3.84 -11.89
N VAL A 99 21.99 -3.09 -10.79
CA VAL A 99 21.74 -3.68 -9.44
C VAL A 99 20.84 -2.79 -8.58
N GLU A 100 21.04 -1.47 -8.63
CA GLU A 100 20.16 -0.49 -7.95
C GLU A 100 18.75 -0.52 -8.53
N THR A 101 18.62 -0.63 -9.85
CA THR A 101 17.32 -0.76 -10.53
C THR A 101 16.50 -1.96 -10.05
N ARG A 102 17.13 -3.08 -9.69
CA ARG A 102 16.37 -4.25 -9.21
C ARG A 102 15.80 -4.00 -7.82
N ASN A 103 16.58 -3.45 -6.89
CA ASN A 103 16.08 -3.12 -5.54
C ASN A 103 15.07 -1.96 -5.55
N GLU A 104 15.25 -0.98 -6.45
CA GLU A 104 14.27 0.09 -6.67
C GLU A 104 12.95 -0.44 -7.23
N CYS A 105 12.98 -1.32 -8.23
CA CYS A 105 11.77 -1.99 -8.74
C CYS A 105 11.02 -2.76 -7.63
N ARG A 106 11.74 -3.37 -6.68
CA ARG A 106 11.14 -4.11 -5.54
C ARG A 106 10.43 -3.21 -4.53
N ARG A 107 10.93 -1.99 -4.33
CA ARG A 107 10.29 -0.98 -3.46
C ARG A 107 9.12 -0.29 -4.13
N ARG A 108 9.19 -0.20 -5.46
CA ARG A 108 8.32 0.61 -6.31
C ARG A 108 6.85 0.39 -6.03
N GLU A 109 6.37 -0.85 -6.04
CA GLU A 109 4.94 -1.14 -5.86
C GLU A 109 4.42 -0.95 -4.41
N ARG A 110 5.31 -0.91 -3.41
CA ARG A 110 4.94 -0.56 -2.02
C ARG A 110 4.83 0.94 -1.83
N LEU A 111 5.77 1.65 -2.44
CA LEU A 111 5.88 3.10 -2.32
C LEU A 111 4.95 3.83 -3.29
N SER A 112 4.61 3.23 -4.43
CA SER A 112 3.55 3.70 -5.31
C SER A 112 2.18 3.14 -4.91
N PHE A 113 1.12 3.87 -5.23
CA PHE A 113 -0.26 3.46 -4.99
C PHE A 113 -0.83 2.90 -6.30
N PRO A 114 -1.49 1.73 -6.29
CA PRO A 114 -2.32 1.32 -7.40
C PRO A 114 -3.56 2.21 -7.47
N LEU A 115 -3.94 2.53 -8.70
CA LEU A 115 -4.94 3.54 -9.00
C LEU A 115 -6.33 3.04 -8.65
N GLY A 116 -6.93 3.61 -7.60
CA GLY A 116 -8.28 3.27 -7.22
C GLY A 116 -8.64 3.86 -5.86
N LEU A 117 -9.65 4.72 -5.87
CA LEU A 117 -10.46 5.20 -4.76
C LEU A 117 -9.73 5.38 -3.40
N VAL A 118 -9.49 6.63 -3.04
CA VAL A 118 -9.54 7.04 -1.63
C VAL A 118 -10.98 6.84 -1.16
N SER A 119 -11.35 5.60 -0.81
CA SER A 119 -12.65 5.26 -0.27
C SER A 119 -12.59 5.35 1.25
N SER A 120 -12.90 6.54 1.77
CA SER A 120 -14.06 6.71 2.65
C SER A 120 -14.18 8.19 2.99
N ARG A 121 -15.11 8.87 2.31
CA ARG A 121 -15.71 10.11 2.83
C ARG A 121 -16.34 9.77 4.17
N ASN A 122 -15.73 10.17 5.27
CA ASN A 122 -16.47 10.35 6.52
C ASN A 122 -16.06 11.66 7.18
N THR A 123 -16.93 12.62 6.91
CA THR A 123 -17.04 13.95 7.49
C THR A 123 -17.18 13.89 9.01
N SER A 124 -16.26 14.59 9.68
CA SER A 124 -16.40 15.32 10.95
C SER A 124 -16.89 14.64 12.25
N VAL A 125 -17.32 13.37 12.29
CA VAL A 125 -17.93 12.80 13.54
C VAL A 125 -17.44 11.42 13.94
N ASP A 126 -16.37 10.88 13.35
CA ASP A 126 -15.80 9.62 13.83
C ASP A 126 -14.97 9.86 15.11
N THR A 127 -15.66 9.98 16.25
CA THR A 127 -15.07 10.17 17.59
C THR A 127 -14.46 8.88 18.12
N ASN A 128 -14.81 7.73 17.56
CA ASN A 128 -14.38 6.42 18.03
C ASN A 128 -13.21 5.91 17.21
N PHE A 129 -12.02 6.38 17.57
CA PHE A 129 -10.80 5.96 16.91
C PHE A 129 -10.50 4.47 17.17
N HIS A 130 -10.80 3.62 16.18
CA HIS A 130 -10.53 2.19 16.20
C HIS A 130 -9.57 1.78 15.07
N GLY A 131 -8.36 2.36 15.02
CA GLY A 131 -7.28 1.92 14.12
C GLY A 131 -7.76 1.41 12.74
N SER A 132 -7.38 0.16 12.42
CA SER A 132 -7.91 -0.60 11.28
C SER A 132 -9.05 -1.52 11.73
N SER A 133 -10.26 -1.28 11.21
CA SER A 133 -11.43 -2.12 11.48
C SER A 133 -11.21 -3.56 11.02
N PHE A 134 -10.52 -3.76 9.90
CA PHE A 134 -10.10 -5.08 9.40
C PHE A 134 -9.37 -5.89 10.48
N ILE A 135 -8.43 -5.27 11.18
CA ILE A 135 -7.63 -5.96 12.19
C ILE A 135 -8.42 -6.17 13.48
N THR A 136 -9.25 -5.20 13.88
CA THR A 136 -10.08 -5.34 15.09
C THR A 136 -11.15 -6.41 14.90
N ASP A 137 -11.78 -6.47 13.75
CA ASP A 137 -12.85 -7.43 13.45
C ASP A 137 -12.29 -8.84 13.38
N TRP A 138 -11.16 -9.02 12.66
CA TRP A 138 -10.44 -10.30 12.68
C TRP A 138 -10.07 -10.72 14.10
N LEU A 139 -9.55 -9.81 14.93
CA LEU A 139 -9.16 -10.15 16.30
C LEU A 139 -10.37 -10.60 17.12
N LEU A 140 -11.49 -9.89 17.02
CA LEU A 140 -12.73 -10.21 17.72
C LEU A 140 -13.27 -11.58 17.30
N GLU A 141 -13.30 -11.86 16.01
CA GLU A 141 -13.75 -13.13 15.43
C GLU A 141 -12.83 -14.28 15.81
N PHE A 142 -11.53 -14.13 15.55
CA PHE A 142 -10.51 -15.13 15.80
C PHE A 142 -10.46 -15.54 17.28
N THR A 143 -10.61 -14.56 18.17
CA THR A 143 -10.57 -14.81 19.60
C THR A 143 -11.91 -15.18 20.23
N LYS A 144 -13.01 -15.05 19.49
CA LYS A 144 -14.39 -15.13 20.02
C LYS A 144 -14.55 -14.21 21.24
N GLY A 145 -13.96 -13.01 21.16
CA GLY A 145 -13.92 -12.01 22.23
C GLY A 145 -12.88 -12.24 23.34
N LYS A 146 -12.03 -13.27 23.29
CA LYS A 146 -10.97 -13.52 24.28
C LYS A 146 -9.65 -12.85 23.89
N LEU A 147 -9.27 -11.73 24.50
CA LEU A 147 -8.11 -10.90 24.10
C LEU A 147 -6.73 -11.60 23.88
N LYS A 148 -6.54 -12.87 24.25
CA LYS A 148 -5.24 -13.55 24.18
C LYS A 148 -5.04 -14.35 22.89
N VAL A 149 -4.22 -13.82 21.99
CA VAL A 149 -3.64 -14.54 20.84
C VAL A 149 -2.33 -15.22 21.26
N THR A 150 -2.19 -16.52 20.99
CA THR A 150 -0.94 -17.29 21.24
C THR A 150 -0.28 -17.69 19.93
N PHE A 151 1.02 -18.00 19.97
CA PHE A 151 1.76 -18.47 18.80
C PHE A 151 1.11 -19.70 18.17
N ASP A 152 0.78 -20.71 18.99
CA ASP A 152 0.23 -21.98 18.50
C ASP A 152 -1.16 -21.81 17.88
N SER A 153 -1.92 -20.78 18.29
CA SER A 153 -3.21 -20.46 17.67
C SER A 153 -3.06 -19.76 16.32
N ILE A 154 -2.16 -18.77 16.22
CA ILE A 154 -2.08 -17.90 15.04
C ILE A 154 -1.20 -18.48 13.93
N PHE A 155 -0.15 -19.23 14.28
CA PHE A 155 0.84 -19.71 13.31
C PHE A 155 0.24 -20.61 12.20
N PRO A 156 -0.61 -21.62 12.51
CA PRO A 156 -1.19 -22.47 11.46
C PRO A 156 -2.09 -21.68 10.50
N VAL A 157 -2.91 -20.77 11.04
CA VAL A 157 -3.85 -19.96 10.26
C VAL A 157 -3.10 -18.97 9.36
N LEU A 158 -2.03 -18.34 9.88
CA LEU A 158 -1.13 -17.51 9.09
C LEU A 158 -0.55 -18.26 7.89
N VAL A 159 0.02 -19.45 8.10
CA VAL A 159 0.66 -20.24 7.05
C VAL A 159 -0.36 -20.66 5.98
N GLN A 160 -1.55 -21.11 6.40
CA GLN A 160 -2.62 -21.50 5.48
C GLN A 160 -3.15 -20.31 4.68
N GLY A 161 -3.40 -19.18 5.35
CA GLY A 161 -3.90 -17.96 4.73
C GLY A 161 -2.95 -17.43 3.66
N LEU A 162 -1.65 -17.34 3.95
CA LEU A 162 -0.66 -16.91 2.95
C LEU A 162 -0.59 -17.90 1.76
N LYS A 163 -0.60 -19.22 2.02
CA LYS A 163 -0.64 -20.20 0.92
C LYS A 163 -1.85 -20.02 0.01
N HIS A 164 -3.02 -19.77 0.59
CA HIS A 164 -4.26 -19.53 -0.16
C HIS A 164 -4.15 -18.30 -1.05
N GLU A 165 -3.72 -17.17 -0.49
CA GLU A 165 -3.63 -15.90 -1.21
C GLU A 165 -2.54 -15.91 -2.30
N GLY A 166 -1.48 -16.72 -2.11
CA GLY A 166 -0.41 -16.87 -3.09
C GLY A 166 -0.60 -18.01 -4.08
N GLN A 167 -1.76 -18.65 -4.16
CA GLN A 167 -1.98 -19.84 -5.02
C GLN A 167 -1.68 -19.63 -6.51
N THR A 168 -1.75 -18.38 -6.99
CA THR A 168 -1.44 -18.03 -8.38
C THR A 168 0.05 -17.78 -8.61
N GLU A 169 0.84 -17.65 -7.54
CA GLU A 169 2.25 -17.32 -7.59
C GLU A 169 3.11 -18.56 -7.87
N PRO A 170 4.33 -18.38 -8.40
CA PRO A 170 5.29 -19.46 -8.56
C PRO A 170 5.53 -20.24 -7.25
N GLU A 171 5.53 -21.57 -7.33
CA GLU A 171 5.67 -22.46 -6.18
C GLU A 171 6.93 -22.20 -5.36
N ASN A 172 8.03 -21.78 -6.00
CA ASN A 172 9.28 -21.44 -5.30
C ASN A 172 9.13 -20.22 -4.37
N ILE A 173 8.31 -19.22 -4.74
CA ILE A 173 8.04 -18.04 -3.89
C ILE A 173 7.23 -18.46 -2.67
N LEU A 174 6.18 -19.25 -2.87
CA LEU A 174 5.37 -19.81 -1.78
C LEU A 174 6.20 -20.67 -0.83
N HIS A 175 7.04 -21.56 -1.38
CA HIS A 175 7.93 -22.42 -0.61
C HIS A 175 8.87 -21.59 0.27
N GLU A 176 9.48 -20.54 -0.28
CA GLU A 176 10.40 -19.67 0.46
C GLU A 176 9.70 -18.92 1.62
N ILE A 177 8.47 -18.43 1.39
CA ILE A 177 7.67 -17.77 2.43
C ILE A 177 7.37 -18.75 3.57
N VAL A 178 6.88 -19.94 3.25
CA VAL A 178 6.52 -20.97 4.24
C VAL A 178 7.76 -21.46 4.99
N GLN A 179 8.88 -21.66 4.28
CA GLN A 179 10.15 -22.03 4.89
C GLN A 179 10.62 -20.96 5.88
N SER A 180 10.52 -19.67 5.52
CA SER A 180 10.90 -18.55 6.40
C SER A 180 10.09 -18.56 7.70
N LEU A 181 8.79 -18.88 7.63
CA LEU A 181 7.92 -19.00 8.81
C LEU A 181 8.25 -20.23 9.64
N ASN A 182 8.50 -21.38 9.01
CA ASN A 182 8.87 -22.61 9.72
C ASN A 182 10.19 -22.49 10.46
N VAL A 183 11.20 -21.81 9.89
CA VAL A 183 12.46 -21.52 10.59
C VAL A 183 12.20 -20.77 11.91
N VAL A 184 11.27 -19.82 11.92
CA VAL A 184 10.90 -19.10 13.16
C VAL A 184 10.24 -20.05 14.18
N ASN A 185 9.36 -20.94 13.74
CA ASN A 185 8.76 -21.93 14.62
C ASN A 185 9.82 -22.82 15.26
N ASP A 186 10.74 -23.35 14.46
CA ASP A 186 11.81 -24.25 14.91
C ASP A 186 12.79 -23.53 15.84
N GLU A 187 13.27 -22.35 15.46
CA GLU A 187 14.18 -21.54 16.27
C GLU A 187 13.56 -21.12 17.61
N THR A 188 12.24 -21.02 17.69
CA THR A 188 11.54 -20.54 18.88
C THR A 188 10.87 -21.65 19.68
N PHE A 189 11.07 -22.91 19.28
CA PHE A 189 10.61 -24.07 20.02
C PHE A 189 11.11 -24.04 21.48
N GLY A 190 10.22 -24.35 22.43
CA GLY A 190 10.49 -24.30 23.87
C GLY A 190 10.63 -22.89 24.47
N LYS A 191 10.55 -21.81 23.69
CA LYS A 191 10.59 -20.44 24.22
C LYS A 191 9.21 -19.99 24.72
N LYS A 192 9.20 -18.99 25.61
CA LYS A 192 7.95 -18.35 26.06
C LYS A 192 7.18 -17.79 24.87
N ASP A 193 5.85 -17.99 24.87
CA ASP A 193 4.92 -17.58 23.81
C ASP A 193 5.15 -16.15 23.30
N LYS A 194 5.32 -15.18 24.21
CA LYS A 194 5.65 -13.79 23.88
C LYS A 194 6.87 -13.66 22.96
N LYS A 195 7.95 -14.39 23.23
CA LYS A 195 9.19 -14.35 22.43
C LYS A 195 9.00 -15.01 21.07
N ARG A 196 8.15 -16.04 21.00
CA ARG A 196 7.78 -16.72 19.74
C ARG A 196 6.97 -15.75 18.86
N ILE A 197 5.94 -15.11 19.40
CA ILE A 197 5.16 -14.05 18.72
C ILE A 197 6.07 -12.90 18.30
N GLU A 198 7.04 -12.49 19.14
CA GLU A 198 8.00 -11.44 18.77
C GLU A 198 8.80 -11.77 17.52
N LYS A 199 9.34 -12.98 17.44
CA LYS A 199 10.07 -13.44 16.26
C LYS A 199 9.18 -13.63 15.03
N LEU A 200 7.95 -14.10 15.23
CA LEU A 200 6.99 -14.25 14.14
C LEU A 200 6.64 -12.90 13.51
N GLN A 201 6.46 -11.87 14.33
CA GLN A 201 6.21 -10.51 13.86
C GLN A 201 7.40 -9.93 13.10
N ASP A 202 8.63 -10.08 13.61
CA ASP A 202 9.83 -9.65 12.89
C ASP A 202 9.93 -10.33 11.51
N CYS A 203 9.55 -11.62 11.41
CA CYS A 203 9.51 -12.35 10.16
C CYS A 203 8.42 -11.83 9.21
N CYS A 204 7.20 -11.56 9.71
CA CYS A 204 6.13 -10.98 8.88
C CYS A 204 6.52 -9.60 8.35
N VAL A 205 7.17 -8.76 9.16
CA VAL A 205 7.68 -7.46 8.68
C VAL A 205 8.72 -7.64 7.58
N LYS A 206 9.65 -8.58 7.74
CA LYS A 206 10.59 -8.92 6.67
C LYS A 206 9.84 -9.35 5.41
N LEU A 207 8.92 -10.30 5.52
CA LEU A 207 8.13 -10.76 4.36
C LEU A 207 7.34 -9.62 3.69
N TYR A 208 6.90 -8.62 4.44
CA TYR A 208 6.24 -7.44 3.89
C TYR A 208 7.16 -6.63 2.97
N THR A 209 8.45 -6.55 3.25
CA THR A 209 9.42 -5.85 2.38
C THR A 209 10.03 -6.74 1.29
N LYS A 210 9.73 -8.03 1.32
CA LYS A 210 10.14 -8.96 0.27
C LYS A 210 9.37 -8.65 -1.02
N ASP A 211 10.06 -8.75 -2.15
CA ASP A 211 9.46 -8.70 -3.46
C ASP A 211 8.62 -9.95 -3.75
N CYS A 212 7.39 -9.94 -3.24
CA CYS A 212 6.42 -11.01 -3.38
C CYS A 212 5.00 -10.44 -3.31
N TYR A 213 4.00 -11.28 -3.56
CA TYR A 213 2.59 -10.87 -3.58
C TYR A 213 2.07 -10.31 -2.26
N ILE A 214 2.69 -10.62 -1.12
CA ILE A 214 2.10 -10.41 0.21
C ILE A 214 1.71 -8.95 0.43
N TYR A 215 2.63 -7.99 0.21
CA TYR A 215 2.31 -6.57 0.44
C TYR A 215 1.23 -6.08 -0.52
N ARG A 216 1.17 -6.60 -1.76
CA ARG A 216 0.16 -6.24 -2.76
C ARG A 216 -1.23 -6.67 -2.29
N VAL A 217 -1.38 -7.96 -1.95
CA VAL A 217 -2.68 -8.50 -1.55
C VAL A 217 -3.15 -7.92 -0.23
N VAL A 218 -2.25 -7.70 0.73
CA VAL A 218 -2.55 -7.08 2.03
C VAL A 218 -3.02 -5.64 1.85
N ASN A 219 -2.25 -4.82 1.13
CA ASN A 219 -2.62 -3.41 0.98
C ASN A 219 -3.87 -3.24 0.12
N THR A 220 -4.10 -4.12 -0.86
CA THR A 220 -5.35 -4.13 -1.65
C THR A 220 -6.54 -4.48 -0.77
N ALA A 221 -6.48 -5.59 -0.04
CA ALA A 221 -7.57 -5.99 0.86
C ALA A 221 -7.91 -4.92 1.91
N LEU A 222 -6.90 -4.25 2.46
CA LEU A 222 -7.11 -3.18 3.43
C LEU A 222 -7.69 -1.90 2.80
N ARG A 223 -7.28 -1.55 1.57
CA ARG A 223 -7.82 -0.37 0.85
C ARG A 223 -9.28 -0.58 0.46
N ASP A 224 -9.58 -1.75 -0.06
CA ASP A 224 -10.91 -2.08 -0.60
C ASP A 224 -11.87 -2.55 0.52
N ASP A 225 -11.38 -2.60 1.77
CA ASP A 225 -12.07 -3.17 2.92
C ASP A 225 -12.62 -4.58 2.63
N ASP A 226 -11.86 -5.39 1.90
CA ASP A 226 -12.27 -6.71 1.40
C ASP A 226 -12.35 -7.74 2.54
N ARG A 227 -13.53 -7.79 3.17
CA ARG A 227 -13.81 -8.72 4.28
C ARG A 227 -13.79 -10.18 3.88
N THR A 228 -13.81 -10.52 2.59
CA THR A 228 -13.69 -11.93 2.16
C THR A 228 -12.30 -12.51 2.46
N LYS A 229 -11.29 -11.64 2.63
CA LYS A 229 -9.90 -12.00 2.97
C LYS A 229 -9.59 -11.87 4.46
N LEU A 230 -10.62 -11.67 5.29
CA LEU A 230 -10.43 -11.44 6.74
C LEU A 230 -9.73 -12.64 7.39
N ASP A 231 -10.18 -13.86 7.10
CA ASP A 231 -9.60 -15.09 7.68
C ASP A 231 -8.21 -15.43 7.15
N THR A 232 -7.93 -15.09 5.90
CA THR A 232 -6.68 -15.44 5.21
C THR A 232 -5.57 -14.43 5.49
N LEU A 233 -5.88 -13.13 5.48
CA LEU A 233 -4.91 -12.04 5.67
C LEU A 233 -4.94 -11.41 7.06
N GLY A 234 -6.02 -11.56 7.81
CA GLY A 234 -6.17 -11.03 9.18
C GLY A 234 -5.01 -11.39 10.12
N PRO A 235 -4.56 -12.67 10.21
CA PRO A 235 -3.44 -13.04 11.05
C PRO A 235 -2.15 -12.28 10.69
N TYR A 236 -1.90 -12.12 9.39
CA TYR A 236 -0.72 -11.42 8.89
C TYR A 236 -0.80 -9.92 9.22
N CYS A 237 -1.92 -9.27 8.89
CA CYS A 237 -2.17 -7.86 9.19
C CYS A 237 -2.02 -7.57 10.68
N TYR A 238 -2.57 -8.42 11.55
CA TYR A 238 -2.43 -8.30 13.00
C TYR A 238 -0.97 -8.38 13.46
N LEU A 239 -0.18 -9.30 12.92
CA LEU A 239 1.23 -9.48 13.29
C LEU A 239 2.06 -8.27 12.86
N VAL A 240 1.91 -7.79 11.64
CA VAL A 240 2.60 -6.58 11.16
C VAL A 240 2.16 -5.35 11.95
N TYR A 241 0.86 -5.16 12.18
CA TYR A 241 0.33 -4.03 12.97
C TYR A 241 0.92 -3.97 14.38
N ASN A 242 0.99 -5.10 15.08
CA ASN A 242 1.52 -5.18 16.44
C ASN A 242 3.05 -5.14 16.52
N SER A 243 3.73 -5.31 15.39
CA SER A 243 5.18 -5.11 15.28
C SER A 243 5.53 -3.62 15.25
N ILE A 244 4.66 -2.82 14.62
CA ILE A 244 4.81 -1.36 14.52
C ILE A 244 4.70 -0.77 15.92
N GLY A 245 5.53 0.20 16.27
CA GLY A 245 5.55 0.80 17.61
C GLY A 245 6.08 -0.10 18.74
N ARG A 246 6.45 -1.37 18.48
CA ARG A 246 6.91 -2.28 19.55
C ARG A 246 8.23 -1.86 20.18
N ARG A 247 9.14 -1.31 19.38
CA ARG A 247 10.49 -0.91 19.81
C ARG A 247 10.49 0.38 20.66
N LEU A 248 9.32 0.95 20.96
CA LEU A 248 9.18 2.08 21.87
C LEU A 248 9.56 1.77 23.32
N LYS A 249 9.61 0.51 23.74
CA LYS A 249 9.97 0.19 25.13
C LYS A 249 11.36 0.70 25.51
N ASP A 250 12.25 0.86 24.53
CA ASP A 250 13.57 1.45 24.73
C ASP A 250 13.48 2.98 24.96
N TYR A 251 12.52 3.64 24.27
CA TYR A 251 12.25 5.08 24.33
C TYR A 251 11.35 5.52 25.52
N LEU A 252 10.59 4.61 26.13
CA LEU A 252 9.73 4.91 27.30
C LEU A 252 10.44 4.72 28.64
N SER A 253 11.72 4.31 28.62
CA SER A 253 12.54 4.19 29.81
C SER A 253 12.61 5.54 30.55
N ILE A 254 12.64 5.50 31.89
CA ILE A 254 12.75 6.71 32.74
C ILE A 254 13.96 7.57 32.32
N ARG A 255 15.04 6.91 31.88
CA ARG A 255 16.25 7.57 31.36
C ARG A 255 15.99 8.38 30.09
N HIS A 256 15.13 7.92 29.19
CA HIS A 256 14.78 8.64 27.98
C HIS A 256 13.87 9.85 28.27
N ARG A 257 12.93 9.72 29.21
CA ARG A 257 12.12 10.86 29.69
C ARG A 257 12.99 11.94 30.36
N LEU A 258 13.98 11.53 31.15
CA LEU A 258 14.98 12.42 31.72
C LEU A 258 15.84 13.10 30.64
N ARG A 259 16.27 12.36 29.60
CA ARG A 259 16.99 12.96 28.46
C ARG A 259 16.15 13.97 27.69
N GLN A 260 14.88 13.70 27.44
CA GLN A 260 13.98 14.66 26.78
C GLN A 260 13.74 15.93 27.61
N ALA A 261 13.70 15.81 28.95
CA ALA A 261 13.60 16.98 29.82
C ALA A 261 14.87 17.85 29.80
N VAL A 262 16.03 17.25 29.53
CA VAL A 262 17.34 17.93 29.49
C VAL A 262 17.69 18.43 28.08
N HIS A 263 17.20 17.74 27.03
CA HIS A 263 17.44 18.08 25.62
C HIS A 263 16.10 18.14 24.85
N PRO A 264 15.36 19.26 24.93
CA PRO A 264 14.08 19.43 24.24
C PRO A 264 14.20 19.31 22.70
N THR A 265 15.41 19.45 22.15
CA THR A 265 15.74 19.25 20.74
C THR A 265 15.52 17.83 20.23
N GLU A 266 15.44 16.79 21.09
CA GLU A 266 15.07 15.43 20.67
C GLU A 266 13.55 15.24 20.45
N SER A 267 12.75 16.30 20.68
CA SER A 267 11.32 16.34 20.32
C SER A 267 11.09 16.63 18.83
N GLN A 268 12.16 16.68 18.03
CA GLN A 268 12.09 16.99 16.60
C GLN A 268 11.15 16.05 15.87
N SER A 269 10.22 16.64 15.14
CA SER A 269 9.47 15.94 14.12
C SER A 269 10.42 15.33 13.09
N MET A 270 10.01 14.20 12.52
CA MET A 270 10.70 13.56 11.41
C MET A 270 9.86 13.81 10.16
N ILE A 271 10.51 14.23 9.07
CA ILE A 271 9.87 14.28 7.77
C ILE A 271 10.13 12.96 7.04
N VAL A 272 9.08 12.38 6.49
CA VAL A 272 9.15 11.25 5.56
C VAL A 272 8.41 11.61 4.28
N TYR A 273 8.77 10.94 3.20
CA TYR A 273 8.28 11.25 1.87
C TYR A 273 7.58 10.04 1.25
N ARG A 274 6.57 10.29 0.43
CA ARG A 274 5.90 9.26 -0.35
C ARG A 274 5.50 9.83 -1.70
N GLY A 275 6.00 9.22 -2.78
CA GLY A 275 5.50 9.49 -4.13
C GLY A 275 4.20 8.73 -4.38
N ASP A 276 3.28 9.34 -5.11
CA ASP A 276 1.98 8.72 -5.36
C ASP A 276 1.37 9.14 -6.71
N HIS A 277 0.33 8.43 -7.13
CA HIS A 277 -0.58 8.82 -8.20
C HIS A 277 -2.01 8.90 -7.65
N ILE A 278 -2.55 10.11 -7.55
CA ILE A 278 -3.94 10.32 -7.15
C ILE A 278 -4.71 11.15 -8.18
N SER A 279 -6.02 11.00 -8.20
CA SER A 279 -6.86 11.74 -9.15
C SER A 279 -6.91 13.22 -8.81
N ARG A 280 -7.24 14.04 -9.81
CA ARG A 280 -7.38 15.49 -9.66
C ARG A 280 -8.45 15.88 -8.64
N GLU A 281 -9.51 15.09 -8.53
CA GLU A 281 -10.58 15.29 -7.55
C GLU A 281 -10.04 15.18 -6.12
N ILE A 282 -9.17 14.21 -5.85
CA ILE A 282 -8.55 14.05 -4.51
C ILE A 282 -7.58 15.19 -4.24
N ILE A 283 -6.79 15.62 -5.24
CA ILE A 283 -5.89 16.77 -5.12
C ILE A 283 -6.70 18.03 -4.75
N GLU A 284 -7.84 18.24 -5.40
CA GLU A 284 -8.72 19.38 -5.14
C GLU A 284 -9.38 19.28 -3.75
N GLU A 285 -9.79 18.08 -3.33
CA GLU A 285 -10.28 17.84 -1.97
C GLU A 285 -9.21 18.17 -0.92
N TYR A 286 -7.95 17.80 -1.16
CA TYR A 286 -6.83 18.17 -0.30
C TYR A 286 -6.57 19.68 -0.28
N ARG A 287 -6.68 20.38 -1.43
CA ARG A 287 -6.57 21.85 -1.48
C ARG A 287 -7.65 22.53 -0.65
N GLN A 288 -8.90 22.07 -0.77
CA GLN A 288 -10.03 22.61 -0.03
C GLN A 288 -9.91 22.35 1.48
N ALA A 289 -9.33 21.21 1.85
CA ALA A 289 -9.08 20.83 3.24
C ALA A 289 -7.82 21.50 3.84
N ALA A 290 -6.94 22.08 3.02
CA ALA A 290 -5.66 22.61 3.46
C ALA A 290 -5.84 23.71 4.53
N GLY A 291 -5.17 23.54 5.67
CA GLY A 291 -5.27 24.44 6.82
C GLY A 291 -6.53 24.27 7.66
N ASN A 292 -7.49 23.44 7.25
CA ASN A 292 -8.68 23.14 8.04
C ASN A 292 -8.37 22.07 9.11
N ASN A 293 -8.15 22.52 10.34
CA ASN A 293 -7.81 21.64 11.47
C ASN A 293 -8.91 20.62 11.87
N ASN A 294 -10.14 20.79 11.38
CA ASN A 294 -11.26 19.91 11.69
C ASN A 294 -11.49 18.83 10.61
N GLN A 295 -10.82 18.95 9.46
CA GLN A 295 -10.89 17.96 8.40
C GLN A 295 -9.70 17.01 8.49
N TYR A 296 -9.99 15.71 8.44
CA TYR A 296 -8.98 14.67 8.47
C TYR A 296 -9.30 13.62 7.41
N PHE A 297 -8.24 12.99 6.94
CA PHE A 297 -8.26 11.89 6.00
C PHE A 297 -7.71 10.64 6.70
N LYS A 298 -7.95 9.47 6.12
CA LYS A 298 -7.53 8.18 6.67
C LYS A 298 -6.90 7.33 5.58
N TRP A 299 -5.72 6.79 5.84
CA TRP A 299 -5.14 5.71 5.03
C TRP A 299 -5.56 4.37 5.61
N LEU A 300 -6.28 3.55 4.83
CA LEU A 300 -6.80 2.27 5.30
C LEU A 300 -5.74 1.16 5.30
N SER A 301 -4.79 1.18 4.36
CA SER A 301 -3.68 0.22 4.27
C SER A 301 -2.46 0.63 5.06
N PHE A 302 -1.45 -0.26 5.14
CA PHE A 302 -0.11 0.17 5.52
C PHE A 302 0.39 1.21 4.52
N VAL A 303 1.13 2.21 5.02
CA VAL A 303 1.69 3.28 4.19
C VAL A 303 3.19 3.21 4.27
N SER A 304 3.80 2.79 3.17
CA SER A 304 5.24 2.82 3.00
C SER A 304 5.68 4.25 2.64
N THR A 305 6.73 4.72 3.31
CA THR A 305 7.34 6.04 3.10
C THR A 305 8.86 5.91 3.16
N SER A 306 9.58 6.93 2.71
CA SER A 306 11.04 6.98 2.69
C SER A 306 11.56 8.16 3.50
N LEU A 307 12.73 8.01 4.14
CA LEU A 307 13.47 9.16 4.70
C LEU A 307 14.13 10.00 3.59
N SER A 308 14.45 9.39 2.46
CA SER A 308 15.00 10.08 1.28
C SER A 308 13.88 10.57 0.36
N ARG A 309 13.90 11.88 0.08
CA ARG A 309 12.99 12.54 -0.85
C ARG A 309 13.18 12.01 -2.27
N ASP A 310 14.41 11.90 -2.73
CA ASP A 310 14.75 11.44 -4.08
C ASP A 310 14.21 10.04 -4.34
N VAL A 311 14.35 9.15 -3.34
CA VAL A 311 13.77 7.80 -3.39
C VAL A 311 12.25 7.89 -3.53
N ALA A 312 11.56 8.71 -2.73
CA ALA A 312 10.11 8.87 -2.86
C ALA A 312 9.68 9.47 -4.21
N GLU A 313 10.42 10.44 -4.74
CA GLU A 313 10.15 11.08 -6.03
C GLU A 313 10.35 10.13 -7.22
N SER A 314 11.26 9.16 -7.10
CA SER A 314 11.43 8.09 -8.11
C SER A 314 10.18 7.22 -8.27
N PHE A 315 9.31 7.21 -7.26
CA PHE A 315 8.03 6.51 -7.25
C PHE A 315 6.83 7.44 -7.44
N GLY A 316 7.05 8.76 -7.37
CA GLY A 316 6.01 9.78 -7.48
C GLY A 316 5.63 10.02 -8.93
N CYS A 317 4.35 9.80 -9.24
CA CYS A 317 3.77 10.22 -10.51
C CYS A 317 3.44 11.71 -10.44
N ASN A 318 2.18 12.05 -10.11
CA ASN A 318 1.70 13.42 -10.08
C ASN A 318 1.72 14.06 -8.69
N VAL A 319 1.99 13.29 -7.62
CA VAL A 319 2.00 13.79 -6.23
C VAL A 319 3.23 13.33 -5.46
N LEU A 320 3.75 14.22 -4.61
CA LEU A 320 4.69 13.92 -3.55
C LEU A 320 4.10 14.36 -2.20
N TYR A 321 3.90 13.40 -1.30
CA TYR A 321 3.55 13.66 0.07
C TYR A 321 4.79 14.00 0.90
N ILE A 322 4.71 15.07 1.67
CA ILE A 322 5.72 15.51 2.64
C ILE A 322 5.08 15.38 4.02
N ILE A 323 5.42 14.32 4.73
CA ILE A 323 4.69 13.84 5.91
C ILE A 323 5.49 14.15 7.16
N GLU A 324 4.92 14.98 8.04
CA GLU A 324 5.49 15.27 9.34
C GLU A 324 5.03 14.26 10.40
N LEU A 325 5.99 13.48 10.92
CA LEU A 325 5.82 12.53 12.01
C LEU A 325 6.31 13.14 13.32
N GLN A 326 5.38 13.44 14.24
CA GLN A 326 5.72 13.89 15.58
C GLN A 326 6.14 12.70 16.42
N ARG A 327 7.43 12.37 16.46
CA ARG A 327 7.97 11.15 17.11
C ARG A 327 7.33 10.91 18.48
N HIS A 328 7.42 11.88 19.38
CA HIS A 328 6.90 11.72 20.74
C HIS A 328 5.38 11.43 20.85
N LEU A 329 4.57 11.83 19.85
CA LEU A 329 3.11 11.64 19.86
C LEU A 329 2.63 10.49 18.97
N THR A 330 3.42 10.09 17.99
CA THR A 330 3.02 9.14 16.91
C THR A 330 3.92 7.93 16.82
N ASN A 331 4.89 7.79 17.73
CA ASN A 331 5.88 6.71 17.71
C ASN A 331 5.25 5.30 17.69
N ASP A 332 4.05 5.11 18.22
CA ASP A 332 3.33 3.84 18.15
C ASP A 332 2.64 3.58 16.80
N GLN A 333 2.53 4.59 15.94
CA GLN A 333 1.86 4.53 14.64
C GLN A 333 2.80 4.21 13.48
N PHE A 334 4.11 4.23 13.68
CA PHE A 334 5.09 3.94 12.64
C PHE A 334 6.28 3.13 13.13
N THR A 335 7.04 2.56 12.19
CA THR A 335 8.29 1.89 12.50
C THR A 335 9.29 2.02 11.37
N ASN A 336 10.57 2.07 11.72
CA ASN A 336 11.66 2.06 10.76
C ASN A 336 12.04 0.61 10.43
N LEU A 337 12.04 0.27 9.13
CA LEU A 337 12.25 -1.08 8.65
C LEU A 337 13.70 -1.48 8.42
N ARG A 338 14.68 -0.57 8.61
CA ARG A 338 16.11 -0.81 8.35
C ARG A 338 16.65 -2.13 8.90
N ARG A 339 16.20 -2.53 10.09
CA ARG A 339 16.67 -3.77 10.77
C ARG A 339 15.86 -5.02 10.43
N ASN A 340 14.66 -4.84 9.87
CA ASN A 340 13.68 -5.90 9.67
C ASN A 340 13.25 -5.97 8.19
N SER A 341 14.11 -5.56 7.26
CA SER A 341 13.85 -5.65 5.83
C SER A 341 14.70 -6.73 5.15
N PHE A 342 14.22 -7.26 4.01
CA PHE A 342 15.04 -7.97 3.04
C PHE A 342 15.95 -7.07 2.19
N ILE A 343 15.72 -5.76 2.22
CA ILE A 343 16.51 -4.78 1.46
C ILE A 343 17.58 -4.19 2.39
N GLU A 344 18.83 -4.25 1.94
CA GLU A 344 19.96 -3.65 2.63
C GLU A 344 19.83 -2.11 2.63
N ASP A 345 20.28 -1.48 3.71
CA ASP A 345 20.17 -0.04 3.93
C ASP A 345 18.77 0.53 3.70
N GLU A 346 17.75 -0.19 4.19
CA GLU A 346 16.38 0.28 4.09
C GLU A 346 16.12 1.55 4.91
N GLU A 347 15.71 2.60 4.21
CA GLU A 347 15.25 3.88 4.77
C GLU A 347 13.72 3.97 4.85
N GLU A 348 13.04 2.84 4.68
CA GLU A 348 11.58 2.74 4.69
C GLU A 348 11.03 2.94 6.11
N ILE A 349 10.09 3.88 6.23
CA ILE A 349 9.23 4.04 7.40
C ILE A 349 7.84 3.57 7.01
N VAL A 350 7.32 2.56 7.72
CA VAL A 350 5.95 2.07 7.50
C VAL A 350 5.03 2.61 8.58
N LEU A 351 3.89 3.14 8.14
CA LEU A 351 2.82 3.67 8.98
C LEU A 351 1.69 2.63 9.07
N ARG A 352 1.01 2.58 10.22
CA ARG A 352 -0.08 1.62 10.49
C ARG A 352 -1.29 1.88 9.57
N PRO A 353 -2.07 0.83 9.28
CA PRO A 353 -3.39 0.98 8.66
C PRO A 353 -4.35 1.72 9.58
N GLY A 354 -5.24 2.48 8.95
CA GLY A 354 -6.21 3.35 9.59
C GLY A 354 -5.63 4.65 10.14
N MET A 355 -4.42 5.03 9.74
CA MET A 355 -3.79 6.26 10.23
C MET A 355 -4.50 7.50 9.69
N ARG A 356 -4.75 8.46 10.59
CA ARG A 356 -5.38 9.73 10.25
C ARG A 356 -4.36 10.82 10.02
N PHE A 357 -4.70 11.73 9.12
CA PHE A 357 -3.84 12.85 8.81
C PHE A 357 -4.63 14.09 8.41
N ARG A 358 -3.99 15.25 8.50
CA ARG A 358 -4.51 16.53 8.00
C ARG A 358 -3.61 17.05 6.90
N VAL A 359 -4.21 17.76 5.95
CA VAL A 359 -3.47 18.48 4.92
C VAL A 359 -3.17 19.88 5.44
N ASP A 360 -1.88 20.19 5.54
CA ASP A 360 -1.40 21.50 5.99
C ASP A 360 -1.41 22.49 4.83
N LYS A 361 -0.86 22.08 3.69
CA LYS A 361 -0.82 22.86 2.45
C LYS A 361 -0.66 21.96 1.23
N VAL A 362 -1.07 22.46 0.06
CA VAL A 362 -0.87 21.83 -1.24
C VAL A 362 -0.23 22.87 -2.17
N GLU A 363 0.90 22.53 -2.78
CA GLU A 363 1.65 23.41 -3.69
C GLU A 363 1.87 22.69 -5.03
N PHE A 364 2.02 23.44 -6.12
CA PHE A 364 2.47 22.90 -7.39
C PHE A 364 3.94 23.22 -7.58
N ASP A 365 4.73 22.21 -7.89
CA ASP A 365 6.16 22.35 -8.20
C ASP A 365 6.35 22.42 -9.71
N ASP A 366 6.57 23.63 -10.22
CA ASP A 366 6.74 23.89 -11.65
C ASP A 366 7.95 23.15 -12.26
N LEU A 367 8.97 22.82 -11.45
CA LEU A 367 10.17 22.14 -11.93
C LEU A 367 9.90 20.66 -12.21
N THR A 368 9.14 20.01 -11.32
CA THR A 368 8.85 18.58 -11.43
C THR A 368 7.50 18.29 -12.07
N GLY A 369 6.63 19.30 -12.19
CA GLY A 369 5.25 19.14 -12.68
C GLY A 369 4.35 18.39 -11.70
N ARG A 370 4.69 18.36 -10.41
CA ARG A 370 4.00 17.57 -9.37
C ARG A 370 3.28 18.44 -8.36
N GLN A 371 2.27 17.88 -7.70
CA GLN A 371 1.68 18.48 -6.52
C GLN A 371 2.44 18.03 -5.27
N LEU A 372 2.85 18.98 -4.44
CA LEU A 372 3.43 18.75 -3.13
C LEU A 372 2.33 18.83 -2.08
N VAL A 373 2.03 17.71 -1.42
CA VAL A 373 0.97 17.64 -0.41
C VAL A 373 1.62 17.49 0.97
N TYR A 374 1.55 18.54 1.77
CA TYR A 374 2.15 18.57 3.09
C TYR A 374 1.15 18.06 4.11
N ILE A 375 1.55 17.04 4.85
CA ILE A 375 0.67 16.27 5.72
C ILE A 375 1.21 16.26 7.14
N LYS A 376 0.30 16.40 8.11
CA LYS A 376 0.57 16.15 9.54
C LYS A 376 -0.22 14.95 10.01
N ILE A 377 0.48 13.97 10.59
CA ILE A 377 -0.18 12.81 11.18
C ILE A 377 -0.90 13.22 12.45
N VAL A 378 -2.18 12.84 12.56
CA VAL A 378 -2.96 13.07 13.77
C VAL A 378 -2.61 11.95 14.76
N PRO A 379 -2.05 12.30 15.94
CA PRO A 379 -1.77 11.32 16.97
C PRO A 379 -3.02 10.51 17.31
N SER A 380 -2.83 9.21 17.47
CA SER A 380 -3.89 8.36 17.97
C SER A 380 -3.43 7.61 19.20
N TYR A 381 -4.17 7.75 20.29
CA TYR A 381 -3.95 6.98 21.49
C TYR A 381 -4.62 5.61 21.35
N VAL A 382 -4.11 4.74 20.47
CA VAL A 382 -4.50 3.33 20.48
C VAL A 382 -3.48 2.55 21.27
N PHE A 383 -3.89 2.18 22.48
CA PHE A 383 -3.19 1.13 23.20
C PHE A 383 -3.15 -0.12 22.30
N ASN A 384 -1.95 -0.66 22.06
CA ASN A 384 -1.76 -1.91 21.34
C ASN A 384 -2.82 -2.92 21.78
N LEU A 385 -3.55 -3.48 20.81
CA LEU A 385 -4.51 -4.56 21.03
C LEU A 385 -3.76 -5.70 21.73
N ARG A 386 -4.02 -5.91 23.02
CA ARG A 386 -3.29 -6.86 23.88
C ARG A 386 -4.21 -7.87 24.50
#